data_AF-A0A957H7B6-F1
#
_entry.id   AF-A0A957H7B6-F1
#
_cell.length_a   1.000
_cell.length_b   1.000
_cell.length_c   1.000
_cell.angle_alpha   90.00
_cell.angle_beta   90.00
_cell.angle_gamma   90.00
#
_symmetry.space_group_name_H-M   'P 1'
#
loop_
_entity.id
_entity.type
_entity.pdbx_description
1 polymer ?
#
loop_
_entity_poly.entity_id
_entity_poly.type
_entity_poly.pdbx_seq_one_letter_code
_entity_poly.pdbx_strand_id
1 'polypeptide(L)'
;DGSGSLVNANSWSWSNPAAIRGHVSMRMIVDMADFDATQTVIPTGQSGHPYNPHYDDMIQLWLNGEYRPLWFSRDAVNAAATDTLILRPAE
;
A
#
# COMPACT_ATOMS: atom_id res chain seq x y z
N ASP A 1 15.67 1.02 6.37
CA ASP A 1 16.12 1.40 7.73
C ASP A 1 14.91 1.39 8.68
N GLY A 2 15.09 1.70 9.97
CA GLY A 2 13.98 1.83 10.93
C GLY A 2 14.22 1.09 12.26
N SER A 3 13.41 1.43 13.26
CA SER A 3 13.35 0.74 14.56
C SER A 3 11.97 0.90 15.16
N GLY A 4 11.59 0.05 16.12
CA GLY A 4 10.29 0.15 16.80
C GLY A 4 10.06 1.44 17.61
N SER A 5 11.07 2.29 17.75
CA SER A 5 10.99 3.58 18.45
C SER A 5 11.21 4.78 17.53
N LEU A 6 11.33 4.56 16.21
CA LEU A 6 11.44 5.60 15.19
C LEU A 6 10.13 5.73 14.41
N VAL A 7 9.94 6.84 13.71
CA VAL A 7 8.75 7.09 12.88
C VAL A 7 8.56 6.00 11.82
N ASN A 8 9.64 5.61 11.13
CA ASN A 8 9.65 4.41 10.29
C ASN A 8 9.77 3.17 11.19
N ALA A 9 8.64 2.79 11.79
CA ALA A 9 8.53 1.87 12.92
C ALA A 9 8.74 0.38 12.58
N ASN A 10 9.89 0.07 11.96
CA ASN A 10 10.28 -1.30 11.62
C ASN A 10 10.94 -1.97 12.84
N SER A 11 10.15 -2.73 13.61
CA SER A 11 10.66 -3.47 14.75
C SER A 11 11.28 -4.80 14.30
N TRP A 12 12.40 -5.16 14.93
CA TRP A 12 13.19 -6.35 14.58
C TRP A 12 13.64 -7.08 15.86
N SER A 13 14.10 -8.32 15.71
CA SER A 13 14.44 -9.19 16.85
C SER A 13 15.85 -8.94 17.39
N TRP A 14 16.02 -8.62 18.67
CA TRP A 14 17.36 -8.46 19.28
C TRP A 14 18.24 -9.71 19.17
N SER A 15 17.65 -10.90 19.30
CA SER A 15 18.34 -12.18 19.15
C SER A 15 18.53 -12.64 17.70
N ASN A 16 17.85 -12.00 16.74
CA ASN A 16 17.97 -12.26 15.30
C ASN A 16 17.81 -10.93 14.53
N PRO A 17 18.85 -10.09 14.50
CA PRO A 17 18.71 -8.67 14.13
C PRO A 17 18.13 -8.37 12.75
N ALA A 18 18.15 -9.32 11.82
CA ALA A 18 17.57 -9.17 10.48
C ALA A 18 16.07 -9.54 10.39
N ALA A 19 15.52 -10.20 11.41
CA ALA A 19 14.12 -10.62 11.40
C ALA A 19 13.19 -9.47 11.82
N ILE A 20 12.49 -8.90 10.83
CA ILE A 20 11.40 -7.93 11.05
C ILE A 20 10.24 -8.62 11.78
N ARG A 21 9.77 -8.03 12.88
CA ARG A 21 8.63 -8.49 13.68
C ARG A 21 7.40 -7.59 13.53
N GLY A 22 7.59 -6.35 13.11
CA GLY A 22 6.53 -5.39 12.87
C GLY A 22 7.05 -4.30 11.96
N HIS A 23 6.17 -3.77 11.13
CA HIS A 23 6.47 -2.72 10.17
C HIS A 23 5.21 -1.90 9.91
N VAL A 24 5.39 -0.73 9.32
CA VAL A 24 4.27 0.15 8.95
C VAL A 24 3.42 -0.52 7.88
N SER A 25 2.17 -0.84 8.19
CA SER A 25 1.26 -1.52 7.27
C SER A 25 0.82 -0.67 6.08
N MET A 26 0.72 0.66 6.27
CA MET A 26 0.30 1.59 5.24
C MET A 26 0.90 2.96 5.50
N ARG A 27 1.37 3.62 4.45
CA ARG A 27 1.76 5.03 4.47
C ARG A 27 0.85 5.79 3.52
N MET A 28 0.37 6.96 3.94
CA MET A 28 -0.55 7.77 3.17
C MET A 28 -0.27 9.26 3.37
N ILE A 29 -0.36 10.02 2.28
CA ILE A 29 -0.25 11.48 2.26
C ILE A 29 -1.52 12.00 1.61
N VAL A 30 -2.35 12.71 2.37
CA VAL A 30 -3.63 13.24 1.89
C VAL A 30 -3.47 14.72 1.58
N ASP A 31 -3.76 15.09 0.34
CA ASP A 31 -3.93 16.49 -0.06
C ASP A 31 -5.41 16.86 0.09
N MET A 32 -5.69 17.79 1.01
CA MET A 32 -7.04 18.22 1.33
C MET A 32 -7.60 19.23 0.32
N ALA A 33 -6.75 19.82 -0.53
CA ALA A 33 -7.16 20.72 -1.60
C ALA A 33 -7.46 19.95 -2.90
N ASP A 34 -6.79 18.81 -3.11
CA ASP A 34 -7.01 17.90 -4.23
C ASP A 34 -6.88 16.44 -3.81
N PHE A 35 -8.01 15.77 -3.57
CA PHE A 35 -7.99 14.38 -3.14
C PHE A 35 -7.42 13.41 -4.19
N ASP A 36 -7.46 13.73 -5.49
CA ASP A 36 -6.86 12.89 -6.53
C ASP A 36 -5.33 12.97 -6.52
N ALA A 37 -4.74 13.94 -5.83
CA ALA A 37 -3.30 14.02 -5.56
C ALA A 37 -2.85 13.15 -4.37
N THR A 38 -3.78 12.54 -3.63
CA THR A 38 -3.47 11.66 -2.48
C THR A 38 -2.56 10.52 -2.90
N GLN A 39 -1.56 10.22 -2.07
CA GLN A 39 -0.57 9.18 -2.31
C GLN A 39 -0.66 8.09 -1.22
N THR A 40 -0.50 6.83 -1.60
CA THR A 40 -0.53 5.69 -0.68
C THR A 40 0.46 4.60 -1.10
N VAL A 41 0.91 3.82 -0.12
CA VAL A 41 1.70 2.60 -0.36
C VAL A 41 1.52 1.63 0.81
N ILE A 42 1.52 0.34 0.49
CA ILE A 42 1.57 -0.76 1.46
C ILE A 42 2.86 -1.59 1.24
N PRO A 43 3.37 -2.30 2.26
CA PRO A 43 4.63 -3.04 2.19
C PRO A 43 4.74 -4.11 1.11
N THR A 44 3.61 -4.68 0.67
CA THR A 44 3.56 -5.81 -0.26
C THR A 44 2.83 -5.41 -1.53
N GLY A 45 1.63 -5.90 -1.76
CA GLY A 45 0.70 -5.50 -2.80
C GLY A 45 -0.72 -5.76 -2.29
N GLN A 46 -1.72 -5.35 -3.07
CA GLN A 46 -3.13 -5.39 -2.62
C GLN A 46 -3.72 -6.80 -2.50
N SER A 47 -3.03 -7.82 -3.01
CA SER A 47 -3.51 -9.21 -2.99
C SER A 47 -2.85 -10.04 -1.89
N GLY A 48 -3.64 -10.86 -1.21
CA GLY A 48 -3.15 -11.90 -0.31
C GLY A 48 -2.81 -13.23 -1.02
N HIS A 49 -3.06 -13.34 -2.33
CA HIS A 49 -2.81 -14.57 -3.09
C HIS A 49 -1.39 -14.60 -3.65
N PRO A 50 -0.52 -15.58 -3.29
CA PRO A 50 0.90 -15.57 -3.65
C PRO A 50 1.23 -15.54 -5.14
N TYR A 51 0.30 -15.95 -6.00
CA TYR A 51 0.48 -15.98 -7.46
C TYR A 51 -0.26 -14.84 -8.17
N ASN A 52 -0.86 -13.92 -7.43
CA ASN A 52 -1.49 -12.74 -8.02
C ASN A 52 -0.42 -11.68 -8.34
N PRO A 53 -0.48 -10.99 -9.50
CA PRO A 53 0.47 -9.94 -9.84
C PRO A 53 0.55 -8.79 -8.83
N HIS A 54 -0.50 -8.58 -8.03
CA HIS A 54 -0.55 -7.56 -6.97
C HIS A 54 -0.22 -8.13 -5.58
N TYR A 55 0.49 -9.25 -5.48
CA TYR A 55 0.93 -9.79 -4.20
C TYR A 55 2.11 -9.01 -3.60
N ASP A 56 3.03 -8.57 -4.45
CA ASP A 56 4.33 -8.01 -4.08
C ASP A 56 4.74 -6.77 -4.91
N ASP A 57 3.82 -6.23 -5.71
CA ASP A 57 4.10 -5.16 -6.69
C ASP A 57 4.43 -3.79 -6.08
N MET A 58 4.21 -3.57 -4.79
CA MET A 58 4.58 -2.33 -4.10
C MET A 58 5.79 -2.49 -3.15
N ILE A 59 6.41 -3.68 -3.05
CA ILE A 59 7.57 -3.90 -2.16
C ILE A 59 8.67 -2.86 -2.42
N GLN A 60 9.05 -2.68 -3.69
CA GLN A 60 10.14 -1.76 -4.04
C GLN A 60 9.77 -0.31 -3.75
N LEU A 61 8.52 0.08 -4.02
CA LEU A 61 8.03 1.43 -3.72
C LEU A 61 8.11 1.71 -2.21
N TRP A 62 7.62 0.78 -1.40
CA TRP A 62 7.64 0.92 0.05
C TRP A 62 9.07 0.97 0.62
N LEU A 63 9.99 0.15 0.08
CA LEU A 63 11.40 0.15 0.49
C LEU A 63 12.10 1.48 0.15
N ASN A 64 11.76 2.07 -0.99
CA ASN A 64 12.34 3.32 -1.48
C ASN A 64 11.65 4.59 -0.94
N GLY A 65 10.54 4.44 -0.21
CA GLY A 65 9.73 5.58 0.24
C GLY A 65 8.98 6.25 -0.91
N GLU A 66 8.69 5.51 -1.97
CA GLU A 66 7.88 5.91 -3.11
C GLU A 66 6.42 5.49 -2.91
N TYR A 67 5.52 6.13 -3.66
CA TYR A 67 4.08 6.01 -3.47
C TYR A 67 3.35 5.80 -4.80
N ARG A 68 2.10 5.36 -4.70
CA ARG A 68 1.15 5.30 -5.81
C ARG A 68 0.02 6.30 -5.55
N PRO A 69 -0.57 6.87 -6.61
CA PRO A 69 -1.77 7.68 -6.45
C PRO A 69 -2.90 6.83 -5.86
N LEU A 70 -3.66 7.44 -4.95
CA LEU A 70 -4.97 6.96 -4.52
C LEU A 70 -6.02 7.80 -5.23
N TRP A 71 -6.50 7.31 -6.37
CA TRP A 71 -7.57 7.98 -7.12
C TRP A 71 -8.84 8.04 -6.27
N PHE A 72 -9.41 9.24 -6.13
CA PHE A 72 -10.55 9.50 -5.25
C PHE A 72 -11.81 9.79 -6.05
N SER A 73 -11.73 10.66 -7.05
CA SER A 73 -12.87 10.99 -7.89
C SER A 73 -13.29 9.77 -8.71
N ARG A 74 -14.60 9.65 -8.95
CA ARG A 74 -15.16 8.56 -9.74
C ARG A 74 -14.52 8.49 -11.13
N ASP A 75 -14.27 9.64 -11.75
CA ASP A 75 -13.70 9.71 -13.10
C ASP A 75 -12.24 9.25 -13.09
N ALA A 76 -11.43 9.66 -12.11
CA ALA A 76 -10.06 9.19 -11.97
C ALA A 76 -9.99 7.68 -11.69
N VAL A 77 -10.85 7.17 -10.80
CA VAL A 77 -10.95 5.73 -10.51
C VAL A 77 -11.34 4.95 -11.76
N ASN A 78 -12.35 5.40 -12.50
CA ASN A 78 -12.80 4.74 -13.72
C ASN A 78 -11.72 4.76 -14.82
N ALA A 79 -11.00 5.88 -14.97
CA ALA A 79 -9.95 6.02 -15.97
C ALA A 79 -8.71 5.14 -15.66
N ALA A 80 -8.42 4.91 -14.38
CA ALA A 80 -7.29 4.11 -13.93
C ALA A 80 -7.61 2.62 -13.73
N ALA A 81 -8.89 2.22 -13.78
CA ALA A 81 -9.30 0.85 -13.53
C ALA A 81 -8.79 -0.12 -14.61
N THR A 82 -8.13 -1.19 -14.18
CA THR A 82 -7.74 -2.31 -15.06
C THR A 82 -8.90 -3.30 -15.26
N ASP A 83 -9.69 -3.53 -14.21
CA ASP A 83 -10.79 -4.50 -14.17
C ASP A 83 -12.04 -3.89 -13.51
N THR A 84 -13.23 -4.38 -13.86
CA THR A 84 -14.49 -3.93 -13.25
C THR A 84 -15.44 -5.11 -13.07
N LEU A 85 -15.98 -5.27 -11.85
CA LEU A 85 -16.98 -6.28 -11.50
C LEU A 85 -18.27 -5.61 -11.04
N ILE A 86 -19.40 -5.95 -11.69
CA ILE A 86 -20.73 -5.49 -11.27
C ILE A 86 -21.42 -6.64 -10.53
N LEU A 87 -21.60 -6.47 -9.22
CA LEU A 87 -22.37 -7.40 -8.40
C LEU A 87 -23.86 -7.05 -8.51
N ARG A 88 -24.67 -8.05 -8.83
CA ARG A 88 -26.13 -7.96 -8.86
C ARG A 88 -26.72 -8.84 -7.76
N PRO A 89 -27.86 -8.46 -7.17
CA PRO A 89 -28.57 -9.34 -6.24
C PRO A 89 -28.84 -10.71 -6.87
N ALA A 90 -28.80 -11.76 -6.05
CA ALA A 90 -29.45 -13.02 -6.41
C ALA A 90 -30.98 -12.78 -6.43
N GLU A 91 -31.68 -13.51 -7.30
CA GLU A 91 -33.15 -13.45 -7.42
C GLU A 91 -33.87 -13.67 -6.08
#